data_AF-A0A1G1XND3-F1
#
_entry.id   AF-A0A1G1XND3-F1
#
_cell.length_a   1.000
_cell.length_b   1.000
_cell.length_c   1.000
_cell.angle_alpha   90.00
_cell.angle_beta   90.00
_cell.angle_gamma   90.00
#
_symmetry.space_group_name_H-M   'P 1'
#
loop_
_entity.id
_entity.type
_entity.pdbx_description
1 polymer ?
#
loop_
_entity_poly.entity_id
_entity_poly.type
_entity_poly.pdbx_seq_one_letter_code
_entity_poly.pdbx_strand_id
1 'polypeptide(L)'
;MQNKKSITKGDNFEIKTKSSNKNLHKASKEKKDEFYTQLVDIEKELKHYKEQFRDKVVYCNCDDPFESNFFKYFAASFNALGLKKLITTSYNKSPIAGRQLHLFEIEGLKSIKPKDAEPYKIEINEVTDINNDGAINLEDVKQLLRHDKNTVTPLSGNGDFRSEECIEPLKEADIVVTNPPFSLFREYLAQLMEYDKKFLIIGNVNSITYKECFKLIKDNKMWLGASIHSGDREFRVPDDYPLNAAGFRIDSDGHKYIRVKGVRWFTNLDYEERHEDLVPYKEYTPEEYPKYDNYDAINIDKTADIPKDYNGLMGVPITFLDKYNPEQFEIIKFRKGDDDKDLIVNGKFPYFRIIIKKK
;
A
#
# COMPACT_ATOMS: atom_id res chain seq x y z
N MET A 1 32.01 58.25 37.09
CA MET A 1 31.10 57.15 37.49
C MET A 1 30.28 56.79 36.26
N GLN A 2 30.67 55.70 35.59
CA GLN A 2 29.92 54.43 35.52
C GLN A 2 28.60 54.58 34.71
N ASN A 3 28.29 53.80 33.68
CA ASN A 3 28.93 52.59 33.16
C ASN A 3 28.41 52.35 31.74
N LYS A 4 29.32 51.97 30.83
CA LYS A 4 28.98 51.27 29.59
C LYS A 4 28.35 49.92 29.96
N LYS A 5 27.26 49.54 29.31
CA LYS A 5 26.88 48.12 29.16
C LYS A 5 26.77 47.79 27.67
N SER A 6 27.86 47.18 27.21
CA SER A 6 27.94 46.29 26.06
C SER A 6 26.93 45.15 26.21
N ILE A 7 26.15 44.89 25.17
CA ILE A 7 25.43 43.63 24.98
C ILE A 7 26.25 42.82 23.98
N THR A 8 26.93 41.80 24.49
CA THR A 8 27.61 40.76 23.71
C THR A 8 26.87 39.45 23.87
N LYS A 9 26.87 38.66 22.79
CA LYS A 9 26.60 37.22 22.65
C LYS A 9 25.13 36.76 22.74
N GLY A 10 24.70 36.17 21.62
CA GLY A 10 24.18 34.80 21.70
C GLY A 10 22.70 34.61 21.43
N ASP A 11 22.13 35.24 20.40
CA ASP A 11 20.87 34.77 19.86
C ASP A 11 21.14 33.53 18.99
N ASN A 12 21.21 32.38 19.65
CA ASN A 12 21.01 31.09 19.01
C ASN A 12 19.58 31.10 18.44
N PHE A 13 19.45 31.45 17.17
CA PHE A 13 18.28 31.10 16.38
C PHE A 13 18.25 29.57 16.24
N GLU A 14 17.67 28.91 17.22
CA GLU A 14 17.13 27.56 17.06
C GLU A 14 16.07 27.64 15.96
N ILE A 15 16.47 27.39 14.72
CA ILE A 15 15.54 27.04 13.66
C ILE A 15 14.95 25.70 14.08
N LYS A 16 13.82 25.76 14.80
CA LYS A 16 12.90 24.64 14.97
C LYS A 16 12.45 24.24 13.58
N THR A 17 13.20 23.36 12.94
CA THR A 17 12.72 22.56 11.83
C THR A 17 11.53 21.78 12.37
N LYS A 18 10.32 22.26 12.04
CA LYS A 18 9.07 21.54 12.29
C LYS A 18 9.15 20.26 11.46
N SER A 19 9.74 19.21 12.02
CA SER A 19 9.71 17.89 11.42
C SER A 19 8.25 17.42 11.47
N SER A 20 7.58 17.45 10.32
CA SER A 20 6.23 16.91 10.11
C SER A 20 6.15 15.39 10.36
N ASN A 21 7.27 14.73 10.70
CA ASN A 21 7.36 13.29 10.96
C ASN A 21 6.86 12.87 12.35
N LYS A 22 6.52 13.81 13.25
CA LYS A 22 6.00 13.45 14.58
C LYS A 22 4.65 12.72 14.52
N ASN A 23 3.84 12.94 13.49
CA ASN A 23 2.54 12.27 13.36
C ASN A 23 2.67 10.79 12.95
N LEU A 24 3.67 10.45 12.14
CA LEU A 24 3.94 9.06 11.73
C LEU A 24 4.52 8.23 12.89
N HIS A 25 5.42 8.79 13.69
CA HIS A 25 5.94 8.12 14.88
C HIS A 25 4.92 8.01 16.02
N LYS A 26 3.91 8.89 16.08
CA LYS A 26 2.83 8.80 17.06
C LYS A 26 1.77 7.76 16.66
N ALA A 27 1.44 7.65 15.36
CA ALA A 27 0.63 6.55 14.83
C ALA A 27 1.29 5.18 15.06
N SER A 28 2.62 5.08 14.92
CA SER A 28 3.38 3.85 15.27
C SER A 28 3.27 3.43 16.75
N LYS A 29 2.89 4.33 17.66
CA LYS A 29 2.76 4.04 19.11
C LYS A 29 1.36 3.55 19.49
N GLU A 30 0.35 3.83 18.68
CA GLU A 30 -1.02 3.37 18.85
C GLU A 30 -1.27 2.30 17.78
N LYS A 31 -1.09 1.02 18.16
CA LYS A 31 -1.20 -0.17 17.31
C LYS A 31 -2.62 -0.38 16.73
N LYS A 32 -3.11 0.56 15.93
CA LYS A 32 -4.40 0.52 15.26
C LYS A 32 -4.16 0.99 13.82
N ASP A 33 -3.58 0.11 13.00
CA ASP A 33 -3.33 0.39 11.57
C ASP A 33 -4.47 -0.19 10.69
N GLU A 34 -5.69 -0.17 11.22
CA GLU A 34 -6.85 -0.75 10.54
C GLU A 34 -7.46 0.28 9.60
N PHE A 35 -7.18 0.08 8.31
CA PHE A 35 -7.54 1.00 7.25
C PHE A 35 -8.35 0.25 6.19
N TYR A 36 -9.65 0.50 6.15
CA TYR A 36 -10.49 -0.10 5.11
C TYR A 36 -10.39 0.72 3.83
N THR A 37 -9.91 0.06 2.78
CA THR A 37 -9.71 0.68 1.46
C THR A 37 -11.04 0.87 0.77
N GLN A 38 -11.23 2.00 0.08
CA GLN A 38 -12.47 2.27 -0.65
C GLN A 38 -12.54 1.41 -1.91
N LEU A 39 -13.75 0.93 -2.23
CA LEU A 39 -13.99 0.14 -3.45
C LEU A 39 -13.53 0.87 -4.72
N VAL A 40 -13.76 2.19 -4.81
CA VAL A 40 -13.33 3.01 -5.95
C VAL A 40 -11.82 3.03 -6.16
N ASP A 41 -11.02 2.97 -5.10
CA ASP A 41 -9.56 2.90 -5.21
C ASP A 41 -9.10 1.51 -5.68
N ILE A 42 -9.82 0.46 -5.26
CA ILE A 42 -9.59 -0.93 -5.70
C ILE A 42 -9.94 -1.09 -7.18
N GLU A 43 -11.12 -0.64 -7.62
CA GLU A 43 -11.58 -0.73 -9.00
C GLU A 43 -10.66 0.01 -9.98
N LYS A 44 -10.19 1.20 -9.58
CA LYS A 44 -9.25 2.01 -10.36
C LYS A 44 -7.92 1.32 -10.59
N GLU A 45 -7.45 0.52 -9.63
CA GLU A 45 -6.21 -0.24 -9.75
C GLU A 45 -6.43 -1.55 -10.52
N LEU A 46 -7.42 -2.35 -10.11
CA LEU A 46 -7.59 -3.71 -10.62
C LEU A 46 -7.97 -3.78 -12.09
N LYS A 47 -8.52 -2.72 -12.67
CA LYS A 47 -8.83 -2.65 -14.10
C LYS A 47 -7.61 -2.89 -15.01
N HIS A 48 -6.39 -2.63 -14.52
CA HIS A 48 -5.15 -2.77 -15.29
C HIS A 48 -4.64 -4.22 -15.37
N TYR A 49 -5.19 -5.14 -14.57
CA TYR A 49 -4.65 -6.50 -14.40
C TYR A 49 -5.66 -7.62 -14.71
N LYS A 50 -6.83 -7.29 -15.28
CA LYS A 50 -7.97 -8.23 -15.44
C LYS A 50 -7.58 -9.59 -16.04
N GLU A 51 -6.84 -9.58 -17.15
CA GLU A 51 -6.46 -10.83 -17.83
C GLU A 51 -5.46 -11.67 -17.02
N GLN A 52 -4.67 -11.05 -16.14
CA GLN A 52 -3.73 -11.77 -15.28
C GLN A 52 -4.42 -12.55 -14.14
N PHE A 53 -5.70 -12.24 -13.86
CA PHE A 53 -6.51 -12.95 -12.86
C PHE A 53 -7.22 -14.19 -13.40
N ARG A 54 -7.27 -14.38 -14.72
CA ARG A 54 -7.96 -15.53 -15.34
C ARG A 54 -7.32 -16.85 -14.90
N ASP A 55 -8.17 -17.80 -14.52
CA ASP A 55 -7.81 -19.12 -14.02
C ASP A 55 -6.89 -19.09 -12.78
N LYS A 56 -6.87 -17.98 -12.03
CA LYS A 56 -6.04 -17.82 -10.83
C LYS A 56 -6.81 -18.06 -9.53
N VAL A 57 -6.06 -18.52 -8.54
CA VAL A 57 -6.46 -18.51 -7.13
C VAL A 57 -6.05 -17.18 -6.52
N VAL A 58 -7.03 -16.39 -6.06
CA VAL A 58 -6.80 -15.09 -5.42
C VAL A 58 -6.98 -15.22 -3.91
N TYR A 59 -6.05 -14.68 -3.14
CA TYR A 59 -6.14 -14.61 -1.68
C TYR A 59 -6.20 -13.17 -1.19
N CYS A 60 -7.24 -12.86 -0.41
CA CYS A 60 -7.52 -11.54 0.14
C CYS A 60 -7.62 -11.57 1.66
N ASN A 61 -6.56 -12.00 2.38
CA ASN A 61 -6.59 -11.97 3.84
C ASN A 61 -6.92 -10.58 4.37
N CYS A 62 -7.79 -10.51 5.36
CA CYS A 62 -8.29 -9.26 5.92
C CYS A 62 -8.75 -9.45 7.36
N ASP A 63 -9.09 -8.36 8.03
CA ASP A 63 -9.58 -8.42 9.41
C ASP A 63 -11.00 -9.01 9.48
N ASP A 64 -11.88 -8.55 8.58
CA ASP A 64 -13.24 -9.07 8.42
C ASP A 64 -13.61 -9.15 6.92
N PRO A 65 -13.72 -10.37 6.34
CA PRO A 65 -14.19 -10.60 4.98
C PRO A 65 -15.48 -9.86 4.62
N PHE A 66 -16.44 -9.74 5.53
CA PHE A 66 -17.73 -9.11 5.24
C PHE A 66 -17.65 -7.58 5.15
N GLU A 67 -16.63 -6.98 5.74
CA GLU A 67 -16.38 -5.54 5.64
C GLU A 67 -15.35 -5.23 4.53
N SER A 68 -14.56 -6.22 4.12
CA SER A 68 -13.47 -6.07 3.14
C SER A 68 -13.99 -5.76 1.73
N ASN A 69 -13.69 -4.56 1.24
CA ASN A 69 -13.99 -4.19 -0.15
C ASN A 69 -13.16 -4.99 -1.17
N PHE A 70 -12.02 -5.58 -0.77
CA PHE A 70 -11.28 -6.51 -1.62
C PHE A 70 -12.09 -7.78 -1.85
N PHE A 71 -12.56 -8.40 -0.77
CA PHE A 71 -13.40 -9.60 -0.88
C PHE A 71 -14.68 -9.31 -1.65
N LYS A 72 -15.39 -8.22 -1.34
CA LYS A 72 -16.59 -7.79 -2.06
C LYS A 72 -16.35 -7.63 -3.57
N TYR A 73 -15.24 -6.99 -3.95
CA TYR A 73 -14.89 -6.79 -5.37
C TYR A 73 -14.66 -8.13 -6.08
N PHE A 74 -13.79 -8.99 -5.54
CA PHE A 74 -13.45 -10.25 -6.18
C PHE A 74 -14.59 -11.24 -6.18
N ALA A 75 -15.40 -11.28 -5.12
CA ALA A 75 -16.56 -12.16 -5.07
C ALA A 75 -17.64 -11.72 -6.07
N ALA A 76 -17.95 -10.42 -6.14
CA ALA A 76 -18.90 -9.88 -7.13
C ALA A 76 -18.38 -9.98 -8.57
N SER A 77 -17.06 -10.00 -8.77
CA SER A 77 -16.42 -10.06 -10.09
C SER A 77 -15.89 -11.46 -10.43
N PHE A 78 -16.21 -12.49 -9.64
CA PHE A 78 -15.57 -13.82 -9.72
C PHE A 78 -15.61 -14.38 -11.14
N ASN A 79 -16.82 -14.45 -11.73
CA ASN A 79 -17.03 -14.95 -13.09
C ASN A 79 -16.50 -13.98 -14.16
N ALA A 80 -16.65 -12.67 -13.95
CA ALA A 80 -16.20 -11.66 -14.90
C ALA A 80 -14.66 -11.63 -15.05
N LEU A 81 -13.94 -11.94 -13.96
CA LEU A 81 -12.49 -12.10 -13.94
C LEU A 81 -12.05 -13.51 -14.36
N GLY A 82 -12.97 -14.47 -14.42
CA GLY A 82 -12.67 -15.88 -14.68
C GLY A 82 -11.78 -16.49 -13.61
N LEU A 83 -12.02 -16.17 -12.33
CA LEU A 83 -11.23 -16.72 -11.23
C LEU A 83 -11.43 -18.24 -11.12
N LYS A 84 -10.36 -18.94 -10.74
CA LYS A 84 -10.45 -20.37 -10.39
C LYS A 84 -10.96 -20.56 -8.97
N LYS A 85 -10.49 -19.74 -8.04
CA LYS A 85 -10.87 -19.77 -6.62
C LYS A 85 -10.59 -18.42 -5.97
N LEU A 86 -11.43 -18.02 -5.03
CA LEU A 86 -11.22 -16.87 -4.15
C LEU A 86 -11.15 -17.37 -2.72
N ILE A 87 -10.08 -17.02 -2.02
CA ILE A 87 -9.85 -17.36 -0.62
C ILE A 87 -9.77 -16.06 0.18
N THR A 88 -10.34 -16.05 1.38
CA THR A 88 -10.06 -15.01 2.39
C THR A 88 -10.06 -15.62 3.78
N THR A 89 -9.26 -15.06 4.67
CA THR A 89 -9.22 -15.38 6.09
C THR A 89 -9.60 -14.14 6.88
N SER A 90 -10.16 -14.33 8.07
CA SER A 90 -10.49 -13.27 9.04
C SER A 90 -9.54 -13.29 10.23
N TYR A 91 -9.41 -12.14 10.90
CA TYR A 91 -8.56 -11.98 12.08
C TYR A 91 -9.40 -11.65 13.32
N ASN A 92 -9.26 -12.46 14.38
CA ASN A 92 -10.18 -12.44 15.53
C ASN A 92 -10.07 -11.23 16.46
N LYS A 93 -9.11 -10.32 16.23
CA LYS A 93 -9.00 -9.07 17.00
C LYS A 93 -9.54 -7.85 16.25
N SER A 94 -10.32 -8.06 15.19
CA SER A 94 -10.98 -6.98 14.47
C SER A 94 -12.01 -6.25 15.35
N PRO A 95 -11.86 -4.95 15.64
CA PRO A 95 -12.79 -4.14 16.43
C PRO A 95 -14.11 -3.80 15.69
N ILE A 96 -14.23 -4.17 14.41
CA ILE A 96 -15.44 -3.94 13.59
C ILE A 96 -16.15 -5.27 13.24
N ALA A 97 -15.64 -6.42 13.70
CA ALA A 97 -16.24 -7.72 13.40
C ALA A 97 -17.77 -7.71 13.67
N GLY A 98 -18.55 -8.17 12.68
CA GLY A 98 -19.98 -8.47 12.84
C GLY A 98 -20.96 -7.29 12.72
N ARG A 99 -20.68 -6.27 11.88
CA ARG A 99 -21.56 -5.08 11.74
C ARG A 99 -22.42 -5.02 10.48
N GLN A 100 -21.97 -5.44 9.29
CA GLN A 100 -22.79 -5.36 8.06
C GLN A 100 -23.56 -6.64 7.69
N LEU A 101 -23.13 -7.80 8.17
CA LEU A 101 -23.91 -9.03 8.08
C LEU A 101 -24.13 -9.50 9.50
N HIS A 102 -25.37 -9.87 9.84
CA HIS A 102 -25.61 -10.72 11.00
C HIS A 102 -24.83 -12.01 10.73
N LEU A 103 -23.56 -12.06 11.18
CA LEU A 103 -22.66 -13.21 11.14
C LEU A 103 -23.37 -14.48 11.65
N PHE A 104 -24.38 -14.25 12.49
CA PHE A 104 -25.32 -15.18 13.10
C PHE A 104 -26.25 -15.95 12.14
N GLU A 105 -26.35 -15.55 10.86
CA GLU A 105 -27.24 -16.19 9.87
C GLU A 105 -26.52 -17.10 8.88
N ILE A 106 -25.20 -17.27 9.00
CA ILE A 106 -24.42 -18.11 8.10
C ILE A 106 -24.42 -19.55 8.59
N GLU A 107 -24.90 -20.49 7.76
CA GLU A 107 -24.80 -21.91 8.05
C GLU A 107 -23.33 -22.35 8.09
N GLY A 108 -22.77 -22.52 9.29
CA GLY A 108 -21.39 -22.95 9.50
C GLY A 108 -20.67 -22.20 10.64
N LEU A 109 -21.09 -20.97 10.93
CA LEU A 109 -20.62 -20.20 12.09
C LEU A 109 -21.64 -20.30 13.21
N LYS A 110 -21.23 -20.83 14.38
CA LYS A 110 -22.09 -20.86 15.57
C LYS A 110 -22.48 -19.42 15.94
N SER A 111 -23.65 -19.24 16.54
CA SER A 111 -24.13 -17.96 17.07
C SER A 111 -23.22 -17.46 18.22
N ILE A 112 -22.13 -16.78 17.88
CA ILE A 112 -21.11 -16.31 18.82
C ILE A 112 -21.03 -14.78 18.76
N LYS A 113 -20.93 -14.12 19.91
CA LYS A 113 -20.83 -12.66 20.00
C LYS A 113 -19.61 -12.16 19.20
N PRO A 114 -19.64 -10.96 18.60
CA PRO A 114 -18.60 -10.56 17.64
C PRO A 114 -17.18 -10.48 18.22
N LYS A 115 -17.05 -10.17 19.52
CA LYS A 115 -15.78 -10.17 20.26
C LYS A 115 -15.22 -11.56 20.58
N ASP A 116 -16.06 -12.58 20.49
CA ASP A 116 -15.78 -13.97 20.78
C ASP A 116 -15.79 -14.79 19.47
N ALA A 117 -16.00 -14.14 18.31
CA ALA A 117 -16.14 -14.79 17.01
C ALA A 117 -14.82 -15.49 16.66
N GLU A 118 -14.91 -16.80 16.43
CA GLU A 118 -13.79 -17.59 15.95
C GLU A 118 -13.38 -17.05 14.57
N PRO A 119 -12.07 -16.84 14.33
CA PRO A 119 -11.60 -16.48 13.00
C PRO A 119 -11.97 -17.61 12.03
N TYR A 120 -12.09 -17.30 10.75
CA TYR A 120 -12.61 -18.22 9.75
C TYR A 120 -11.97 -17.97 8.39
N LYS A 121 -12.02 -18.99 7.54
CA LYS A 121 -11.63 -18.96 6.14
C LYS A 121 -12.89 -19.08 5.29
N ILE A 122 -12.98 -18.28 4.24
CA ILE A 122 -13.98 -18.39 3.18
C ILE A 122 -13.28 -18.88 1.91
N GLU A 123 -13.86 -19.86 1.23
CA GLU A 123 -13.41 -20.35 -0.08
C GLU A 123 -14.57 -20.37 -1.07
N ILE A 124 -14.45 -19.60 -2.15
CA ILE A 124 -15.40 -19.57 -3.26
C ILE A 124 -14.72 -20.21 -4.47
N ASN A 125 -15.34 -21.27 -5.01
CA ASN A 125 -14.86 -21.98 -6.20
C ASN A 125 -15.74 -21.73 -7.42
N GLU A 126 -17.01 -21.38 -7.18
CA GLU A 126 -18.01 -21.15 -8.21
C GLU A 126 -19.05 -20.16 -7.65
N VAL A 127 -19.54 -19.26 -8.50
CA VAL A 127 -20.70 -18.42 -8.18
C VAL A 127 -21.71 -18.64 -9.29
N THR A 128 -22.85 -19.23 -8.96
CA THR A 128 -23.98 -19.42 -9.87
C THR A 128 -25.08 -18.40 -9.56
N ASP A 129 -26.05 -18.26 -10.47
CA ASP A 129 -27.27 -17.48 -10.23
C ASP A 129 -28.16 -18.28 -9.25
N ILE A 130 -27.96 -18.05 -7.95
CA ILE A 130 -28.63 -18.80 -6.87
C ILE A 130 -30.06 -18.30 -6.72
N ASN A 131 -30.27 -17.00 -6.91
CA ASN A 131 -31.58 -16.37 -6.74
C ASN A 131 -32.49 -16.51 -7.98
N ASN A 132 -31.96 -17.01 -9.10
CA ASN A 132 -32.62 -17.18 -10.40
C ASN A 132 -33.19 -15.87 -10.97
N ASP A 133 -32.52 -14.74 -10.73
CA ASP A 133 -32.90 -13.43 -11.28
C ASP A 133 -32.33 -13.17 -12.69
N GLY A 134 -31.51 -14.09 -13.20
CA GLY A 134 -30.85 -14.03 -14.50
C GLY A 134 -29.51 -13.29 -14.49
N ALA A 135 -28.99 -12.86 -13.33
CA ALA A 135 -27.76 -12.09 -13.20
C ALA A 135 -26.92 -12.53 -11.99
N ILE A 136 -25.72 -13.05 -12.25
CA ILE A 136 -24.78 -13.41 -11.18
C ILE A 136 -24.20 -12.15 -10.53
N ASN A 137 -24.52 -11.92 -9.26
CA ASN A 137 -24.19 -10.69 -8.54
C ASN A 137 -23.85 -10.91 -7.04
N LEU A 138 -23.64 -9.81 -6.31
CA LEU A 138 -23.25 -9.86 -4.89
C LEU A 138 -24.31 -10.52 -4.00
N GLU A 139 -25.59 -10.49 -4.39
CA GLU A 139 -26.65 -11.17 -3.66
C GLU A 139 -26.51 -12.69 -3.76
N ASP A 140 -26.09 -13.23 -4.91
CA ASP A 140 -25.77 -14.66 -5.05
C ASP A 140 -24.61 -15.06 -4.15
N VAL A 141 -23.56 -14.23 -4.08
CA VAL A 141 -22.45 -14.44 -3.15
C VAL A 141 -22.94 -14.48 -1.71
N LYS A 142 -23.85 -13.58 -1.31
CA LYS A 142 -24.43 -13.60 0.04
C LYS A 142 -25.26 -14.86 0.29
N GLN A 143 -26.02 -15.33 -0.70
CA GLN A 143 -26.80 -16.56 -0.58
C GLN A 143 -25.90 -17.79 -0.50
N LEU A 144 -24.84 -17.85 -1.31
CA LEU A 144 -23.79 -18.87 -1.24
C LEU A 144 -23.22 -18.95 0.17
N LEU A 145 -22.82 -17.79 0.72
CA LEU A 145 -22.26 -17.70 2.07
C LEU A 145 -23.25 -18.06 3.16
N ARG A 146 -24.56 -17.91 2.95
CA ARG A 146 -25.60 -18.27 3.92
C ARG A 146 -25.96 -19.75 3.91
N HIS A 147 -25.93 -20.39 2.74
CA HIS A 147 -26.53 -21.71 2.52
C HIS A 147 -25.51 -22.83 2.26
N ASP A 148 -24.26 -22.51 1.90
CA ASP A 148 -23.23 -23.53 1.72
C ASP A 148 -22.26 -23.59 2.90
N LYS A 149 -22.46 -24.62 3.73
CA LYS A 149 -21.60 -24.93 4.88
C LYS A 149 -20.14 -25.20 4.51
N ASN A 150 -19.84 -25.54 3.25
CA ASN A 150 -18.46 -25.81 2.82
C ASN A 150 -17.70 -24.54 2.45
N THR A 151 -18.41 -23.43 2.26
CA THR A 151 -17.80 -22.16 1.88
C THR A 151 -17.07 -21.51 3.07
N VAL A 152 -17.47 -21.78 4.32
CA VAL A 152 -16.88 -21.18 5.53
C VAL A 152 -16.33 -22.23 6.49
N THR A 153 -15.03 -22.14 6.79
CA THR A 153 -14.33 -23.04 7.72
C THR A 153 -13.75 -22.27 8.90
N PRO A 154 -14.07 -22.62 10.16
CA PRO A 154 -13.41 -22.02 11.33
C PRO A 154 -11.90 -22.24 11.33
N LEU A 155 -11.16 -21.23 11.74
CA LEU A 155 -9.72 -21.27 11.96
C LEU A 155 -9.45 -21.68 13.42
N SER A 156 -8.36 -22.41 13.62
CA SER A 156 -7.96 -22.95 14.92
C SER A 156 -7.24 -21.93 15.81
N GLY A 157 -6.61 -20.93 15.20
CA GLY A 157 -5.80 -19.91 15.83
C GLY A 157 -6.50 -18.56 15.82
N ASN A 158 -5.73 -17.50 15.54
CA ASN A 158 -6.21 -16.13 15.58
C ASN A 158 -6.38 -15.49 14.19
N GLY A 159 -5.99 -16.18 13.11
CA GLY A 159 -5.98 -15.62 11.76
C GLY A 159 -4.81 -14.66 11.48
N ASP A 160 -3.76 -14.63 12.31
CA ASP A 160 -2.56 -13.84 12.00
C ASP A 160 -1.91 -14.38 10.71
N PHE A 161 -1.50 -13.52 9.79
CA PHE A 161 -0.94 -13.95 8.49
C PHE A 161 0.32 -14.83 8.63
N ARG A 162 0.97 -14.82 9.80
CA ARG A 162 2.14 -15.66 10.11
C ARG A 162 1.77 -17.07 10.56
N SER A 163 0.51 -17.32 10.90
CA SER A 163 0.06 -18.62 11.37
C SER A 163 -0.01 -19.63 10.21
N GLU A 164 0.27 -20.90 10.50
CA GLU A 164 0.19 -21.98 9.49
C GLU A 164 -1.18 -22.00 8.80
N GLU A 165 -2.26 -21.77 9.54
CA GLU A 165 -3.62 -21.73 9.01
C GLU A 165 -3.89 -20.61 7.99
N CYS A 166 -3.10 -19.52 8.03
CA CYS A 166 -3.12 -18.44 7.02
C CYS A 166 -2.01 -18.59 5.96
N ILE A 167 -0.96 -19.35 6.26
CA ILE A 167 0.12 -19.69 5.32
C ILE A 167 -0.33 -20.78 4.34
N GLU A 168 -1.13 -21.75 4.75
CA GLU A 168 -1.68 -22.78 3.85
C GLU A 168 -2.48 -22.17 2.67
N PRO A 169 -3.47 -21.29 2.89
CA PRO A 169 -4.14 -20.62 1.77
C PRO A 169 -3.21 -19.68 0.99
N LEU A 170 -2.19 -19.08 1.64
CA LEU A 170 -1.15 -18.33 0.94
C LEU A 170 -0.38 -19.22 -0.04
N LYS A 171 0.05 -20.42 0.38
CA LYS A 171 0.76 -21.40 -0.45
C LYS A 171 -0.08 -21.80 -1.67
N GLU A 172 -1.39 -21.95 -1.50
CA GLU A 172 -2.32 -22.27 -2.58
C GLU A 172 -2.52 -21.10 -3.57
N ALA A 173 -2.53 -19.87 -3.08
CA ALA A 173 -2.83 -18.69 -3.89
C ALA A 173 -1.79 -18.43 -4.99
N ASP A 174 -2.25 -17.99 -6.16
CA ASP A 174 -1.38 -17.45 -7.21
C ASP A 174 -1.10 -15.97 -6.96
N ILE A 175 -2.15 -15.23 -6.59
CA ILE A 175 -2.13 -13.77 -6.43
C ILE A 175 -2.69 -13.37 -5.07
N VAL A 176 -1.98 -12.49 -4.36
CA VAL A 176 -2.44 -11.89 -3.10
C VAL A 176 -2.83 -10.43 -3.32
N VAL A 177 -4.05 -10.06 -2.92
CA VAL A 177 -4.55 -8.69 -3.07
C VAL A 177 -5.17 -8.20 -1.78
N THR A 178 -4.51 -7.25 -1.09
CA THR A 178 -4.97 -6.79 0.23
C THR A 178 -4.37 -5.44 0.66
N ASN A 179 -4.84 -4.92 1.79
CA ASN A 179 -4.23 -3.81 2.52
C ASN A 179 -3.60 -4.33 3.83
N PRO A 180 -2.30 -4.67 3.85
CA PRO A 180 -1.65 -5.12 5.08
C PRO A 180 -1.51 -3.98 6.08
N PRO A 181 -1.42 -4.27 7.40
CA PRO A 181 -1.09 -3.26 8.40
C PRO A 181 0.23 -2.57 8.04
N PHE A 182 0.24 -1.24 8.00
CA PHE A 182 1.42 -0.49 7.53
C PHE A 182 2.66 -0.73 8.40
N SER A 183 2.49 -0.96 9.70
CA SER A 183 3.58 -1.35 10.60
C SER A 183 4.20 -2.71 10.30
N LEU A 184 3.46 -3.60 9.62
CA LEU A 184 3.89 -4.96 9.28
C LEU A 184 4.21 -5.12 7.79
N PHE A 185 4.14 -4.04 6.99
CA PHE A 185 4.32 -4.07 5.54
C PHE A 185 5.59 -4.79 5.09
N ARG A 186 6.75 -4.50 5.71
CA ARG A 186 8.04 -5.11 5.33
C ARG A 186 8.06 -6.63 5.58
N GLU A 187 7.48 -7.05 6.69
CA GLU A 187 7.43 -8.46 7.07
C GLU A 187 6.46 -9.22 6.17
N TYR A 188 5.29 -8.63 5.91
CA TYR A 188 4.31 -9.19 5.01
C TYR A 188 4.86 -9.30 3.58
N LEU A 189 5.49 -8.25 3.05
CA LEU A 189 6.16 -8.29 1.75
C LEU A 189 7.24 -9.37 1.69
N ALA A 190 8.05 -9.52 2.75
CA ALA A 190 9.07 -10.57 2.80
C ALA A 190 8.45 -11.97 2.69
N GLN A 191 7.32 -12.21 3.38
CA GLN A 191 6.57 -13.47 3.28
C GLN A 191 6.04 -13.70 1.86
N LEU A 192 5.44 -12.68 1.21
CA LEU A 192 4.96 -12.81 -0.17
C LEU A 192 6.08 -13.16 -1.15
N MET A 193 7.26 -12.56 -0.97
CA MET A 193 8.44 -12.86 -1.78
C MET A 193 9.02 -14.26 -1.48
N GLU A 194 8.99 -14.71 -0.23
CA GLU A 194 9.44 -16.04 0.19
C GLU A 194 8.61 -17.15 -0.47
N TYR A 195 7.29 -16.95 -0.56
CA TYR A 195 6.37 -17.88 -1.20
C TYR A 195 6.19 -17.64 -2.71
N ASP A 196 7.01 -16.79 -3.32
CA ASP A 196 6.98 -16.45 -4.76
C ASP A 196 5.60 -16.03 -5.28
N LYS A 197 4.90 -15.18 -4.51
CA LYS A 197 3.53 -14.76 -4.85
C LYS A 197 3.53 -13.58 -5.79
N LYS A 198 2.57 -13.58 -6.70
CA LYS A 198 2.12 -12.34 -7.34
C LYS A 198 1.29 -11.55 -6.34
N PHE A 199 1.39 -10.23 -6.37
CA PHE A 199 0.66 -9.42 -5.38
C PHE A 199 0.31 -8.02 -5.84
N LEU A 200 -0.74 -7.48 -5.23
CA LEU A 200 -1.14 -6.07 -5.23
C LEU A 200 -1.46 -5.68 -3.79
N ILE A 201 -0.55 -4.95 -3.14
CA ILE A 201 -0.70 -4.58 -1.73
C ILE A 201 -0.62 -3.07 -1.54
N ILE A 202 -1.40 -2.56 -0.59
CA ILE A 202 -1.34 -1.15 -0.23
C ILE A 202 -0.24 -0.91 0.79
N GLY A 203 0.48 0.19 0.62
CA GLY A 203 1.47 0.64 1.59
C GLY A 203 1.65 2.16 1.55
N ASN A 204 2.54 2.64 2.42
CA ASN A 204 2.99 4.02 2.37
C ASN A 204 4.18 4.16 1.40
N VAL A 205 4.26 5.26 0.66
CA VAL A 205 5.35 5.60 -0.28
C VAL A 205 6.71 5.61 0.40
N ASN A 206 6.78 5.93 1.71
CA ASN A 206 8.01 5.85 2.48
C ASN A 206 8.56 4.41 2.56
N SER A 207 7.75 3.38 2.26
CA SER A 207 8.22 1.99 2.23
C SER A 207 9.29 1.75 1.17
N ILE A 208 9.34 2.59 0.12
CA ILE A 208 10.41 2.60 -0.89
C ILE A 208 11.78 2.84 -0.24
N THR A 209 11.83 3.58 0.87
CA THR A 209 13.09 3.98 1.52
C THR A 209 13.73 2.86 2.34
N TYR A 210 13.00 1.77 2.59
CA TYR A 210 13.54 0.59 3.24
C TYR A 210 14.46 -0.17 2.29
N LYS A 211 15.59 -0.64 2.82
CA LYS A 211 16.65 -1.30 2.03
C LYS A 211 16.13 -2.48 1.22
N GLU A 212 15.26 -3.29 1.83
CA GLU A 212 14.71 -4.50 1.23
C GLU A 212 13.71 -4.17 0.12
N CYS A 213 12.82 -3.20 0.36
CA CYS A 213 11.86 -2.72 -0.64
C CYS A 213 12.57 -2.07 -1.84
N PHE A 214 13.53 -1.17 -1.58
CA PHE A 214 14.29 -0.53 -2.66
C PHE A 214 15.07 -1.55 -3.48
N LYS A 215 15.65 -2.57 -2.84
CA LYS A 215 16.34 -3.65 -3.55
C LYS A 215 15.41 -4.37 -4.53
N LEU A 216 14.19 -4.71 -4.12
CA LEU A 216 13.21 -5.33 -5.01
C LEU A 216 12.85 -4.44 -6.20
N ILE A 217 12.71 -3.13 -5.98
CA ILE A 217 12.43 -2.16 -7.06
C ILE A 217 13.62 -2.05 -8.02
N LYS A 218 14.83 -1.89 -7.50
CA LYS A 218 16.05 -1.80 -8.30
C LYS A 218 16.28 -3.07 -9.12
N ASP A 219 16.00 -4.23 -8.56
CA ASP A 219 16.14 -5.53 -9.21
C ASP A 219 14.95 -5.86 -10.14
N ASN A 220 14.04 -4.91 -10.36
CA ASN A 220 12.85 -5.05 -11.21
C ASN A 220 11.90 -6.18 -10.79
N LYS A 221 11.82 -6.46 -9.49
CA LYS A 221 10.96 -7.51 -8.90
C LYS A 221 9.69 -6.97 -8.24
N MET A 222 9.60 -5.65 -8.06
CA MET A 222 8.45 -4.95 -7.49
C MET A 222 8.41 -3.52 -8.05
N TRP A 223 7.24 -2.95 -8.22
CA TRP A 223 7.02 -1.57 -8.65
C TRP A 223 5.78 -0.99 -7.99
N LEU A 224 5.52 0.30 -8.23
CA LEU A 224 4.30 0.95 -7.78
C LEU A 224 3.16 0.62 -8.74
N GLY A 225 1.93 0.53 -8.25
CA GLY A 225 0.76 0.24 -9.08
C GLY A 225 0.35 1.41 -9.99
N ALA A 226 -0.58 1.13 -10.88
CA ALA A 226 -1.04 2.02 -11.96
C ALA A 226 -1.90 3.19 -11.47
N SER A 227 -2.31 3.20 -10.20
CA SER A 227 -3.14 4.24 -9.61
C SER A 227 -2.56 4.79 -8.29
N ILE A 228 -3.21 5.84 -7.78
CA ILE A 228 -2.82 6.54 -6.53
C ILE A 228 -1.43 7.18 -6.61
N HIS A 229 -1.18 8.10 -7.55
CA HIS A 229 0.12 8.81 -7.64
C HIS A 229 0.21 10.09 -6.78
N SER A 230 -0.84 10.48 -6.07
CA SER A 230 -0.83 11.66 -5.23
C SER A 230 -2.01 11.71 -4.24
N GLY A 231 -1.95 12.70 -3.35
CA GLY A 231 -3.01 12.99 -2.39
C GLY A 231 -2.97 12.15 -1.12
N ASP A 232 -3.94 12.43 -0.27
CA ASP A 232 -4.34 11.57 0.83
C ASP A 232 -5.35 10.53 0.34
N ARG A 233 -5.42 9.41 1.08
CA ARG A 233 -6.50 8.43 0.94
C ARG A 233 -7.24 8.33 2.23
N GLU A 234 -8.56 8.24 2.09
CA GLU A 234 -9.47 8.19 3.21
C GLU A 234 -9.79 6.73 3.50
N PHE A 235 -9.53 6.32 4.75
CA PHE A 235 -9.79 4.97 5.22
C PHE A 235 -10.76 5.03 6.37
N ARG A 236 -11.71 4.09 6.39
CA ARG A 236 -12.54 3.87 7.58
C ARG A 236 -11.64 3.36 8.69
N VAL A 237 -11.92 3.80 9.91
CA VAL A 237 -11.25 3.34 11.14
C VAL A 237 -12.30 2.86 12.15
N PRO A 238 -11.91 2.07 13.16
CA PRO A 238 -12.83 1.62 14.21
C PRO A 238 -13.47 2.78 14.97
N ASP A 239 -14.66 2.57 15.54
CA ASP A 239 -15.39 3.63 16.26
C ASP A 239 -14.63 4.13 17.49
N ASP A 240 -13.81 3.28 18.11
CA ASP A 240 -13.00 3.62 19.27
C ASP A 240 -11.63 4.22 18.88
N TYR A 241 -11.41 4.45 17.58
CA TYR A 241 -10.18 5.04 17.09
C TYR A 241 -10.07 6.51 17.54
N PRO A 242 -8.94 6.91 18.14
CA PRO A 242 -8.74 8.29 18.55
C PRO A 242 -8.59 9.18 17.31
N LEU A 243 -9.51 10.13 17.10
CA LEU A 243 -9.48 11.08 15.98
C LEU A 243 -8.46 12.21 16.22
N ASN A 244 -7.21 11.83 16.47
CA ASN A 244 -6.08 12.76 16.63
C ASN A 244 -5.42 13.11 15.28
N ALA A 245 -5.92 12.56 14.17
CA ALA A 245 -5.40 12.78 12.83
C ALA A 245 -5.75 14.17 12.29
N ALA A 246 -4.86 14.76 11.48
CA ALA A 246 -5.03 16.10 10.94
C ALA A 246 -6.19 16.23 9.93
N GLY A 247 -6.71 15.11 9.42
CA GLY A 247 -7.90 15.06 8.58
C GLY A 247 -8.74 13.83 8.94
N PHE A 248 -9.97 14.07 9.35
CA PHE A 248 -10.96 13.03 9.64
C PHE A 248 -12.34 13.45 9.12
N ARG A 249 -13.21 12.47 8.89
CA ARG A 249 -14.62 12.64 8.56
C ARG A 249 -15.45 11.67 9.39
N ILE A 250 -16.67 12.08 9.74
CA ILE A 250 -17.71 11.18 10.23
C ILE A 250 -18.85 11.22 9.20
N ASP A 251 -19.31 10.07 8.71
CA ASP A 251 -20.44 10.01 7.78
C ASP A 251 -21.80 10.09 8.52
N SER A 252 -22.91 10.06 7.77
CA SER A 252 -24.27 10.13 8.31
C SER A 252 -24.63 8.97 9.24
N ASP A 253 -23.97 7.83 9.06
CA ASP A 253 -24.19 6.61 9.83
C ASP A 253 -23.27 6.52 11.05
N GLY A 254 -22.44 7.54 11.28
CA GLY A 254 -21.52 7.64 12.42
C GLY A 254 -20.17 6.96 12.21
N HIS A 255 -19.87 6.44 11.01
CA HIS A 255 -18.57 5.82 10.75
C HIS A 255 -17.46 6.86 10.65
N LYS A 256 -16.33 6.55 11.27
CA LYS A 256 -15.15 7.40 11.32
C LYS A 256 -14.19 7.07 10.19
N TYR A 257 -13.63 8.11 9.58
CA TYR A 257 -12.62 8.01 8.55
C TYR A 257 -11.43 8.91 8.88
N ILE A 258 -10.22 8.47 8.53
CA ILE A 258 -9.02 9.30 8.59
C ILE A 258 -8.36 9.40 7.21
N ARG A 259 -7.59 10.46 7.00
CA ARG A 259 -6.83 10.70 5.78
C ARG A 259 -5.35 10.38 5.97
N VAL A 260 -4.84 9.44 5.21
CA VAL A 260 -3.43 9.02 5.22
C VAL A 260 -2.74 9.50 3.95
N LYS A 261 -1.61 10.21 4.11
CA LYS A 261 -0.83 10.75 2.99
C LYS A 261 0.16 9.74 2.43
N GLY A 262 0.37 9.81 1.13
CA GLY A 262 1.41 9.02 0.46
C GLY A 262 1.09 7.54 0.39
N VAL A 263 -0.19 7.18 0.29
CA VAL A 263 -0.59 5.80 0.00
C VAL A 263 -0.20 5.45 -1.43
N ARG A 264 0.23 4.21 -1.64
CA ARG A 264 0.57 3.63 -2.94
C ARG A 264 0.18 2.16 -2.98
N TRP A 265 -0.12 1.68 -4.19
CA TRP A 265 -0.07 0.26 -4.49
C TRP A 265 1.38 -0.16 -4.72
N PHE A 266 1.73 -1.35 -4.24
CA PHE A 266 2.98 -2.05 -4.52
C PHE A 266 2.61 -3.38 -5.16
N THR A 267 3.25 -3.71 -6.29
CA THR A 267 2.90 -4.89 -7.07
C THR A 267 4.09 -5.46 -7.82
N ASN A 268 3.96 -6.70 -8.26
CA ASN A 268 4.83 -7.38 -9.23
C ASN A 268 4.02 -7.97 -10.40
N LEU A 269 2.80 -7.46 -10.61
CA LEU A 269 1.95 -7.67 -11.78
C LEU A 269 2.13 -6.52 -12.75
N ASP A 270 2.28 -6.86 -14.03
CA ASP A 270 2.69 -5.89 -15.04
C ASP A 270 1.49 -5.08 -15.55
N TYR A 271 1.72 -3.88 -16.07
CA TYR A 271 0.67 -3.03 -16.64
C TYR A 271 1.22 -2.10 -17.71
N GLU A 272 0.37 -1.68 -18.65
CA GLU A 272 0.78 -0.96 -19.86
C GLU A 272 1.49 0.36 -19.55
N GLU A 273 0.93 1.18 -18.66
CA GLU A 273 1.46 2.52 -18.34
C GLU A 273 2.86 2.49 -17.72
N ARG A 274 3.31 1.34 -17.22
CA ARG A 274 4.67 1.14 -16.70
C ARG A 274 5.74 1.25 -17.80
N HIS A 275 5.34 0.99 -19.03
CA HIS A 275 6.21 1.00 -20.20
C HIS A 275 6.07 2.27 -21.03
N GLU A 276 5.32 3.26 -20.54
CA GLU A 276 5.22 4.57 -21.20
C GLU A 276 6.50 5.37 -21.03
N ASP A 277 6.93 6.02 -22.10
CA ASP A 277 8.08 6.91 -22.04
C ASP A 277 7.73 8.24 -21.36
N LEU A 278 8.64 8.71 -20.52
CA LEU A 278 8.57 10.01 -19.89
C LEU A 278 9.17 10.99 -20.87
N VAL A 279 8.37 11.85 -21.47
CA VAL A 279 8.85 12.85 -22.44
C VAL A 279 9.43 14.06 -21.69
N PRO A 280 10.77 14.20 -21.57
CA PRO A 280 11.35 15.33 -20.85
C PRO A 280 11.41 16.54 -21.79
N TYR A 281 11.15 17.73 -21.25
CA TYR A 281 11.05 18.96 -22.06
C TYR A 281 11.97 20.08 -21.57
N LYS A 282 12.56 19.94 -20.37
CA LYS A 282 13.53 20.89 -19.83
C LYS A 282 14.90 20.73 -20.48
N GLU A 283 15.69 21.79 -20.46
CA GLU A 283 17.08 21.81 -20.89
C GLU A 283 17.99 21.92 -19.67
N TYR A 284 19.16 21.31 -19.74
CA TYR A 284 20.13 21.32 -18.66
C TYR A 284 20.85 22.67 -18.60
N THR A 285 20.86 23.26 -17.39
CA THR A 285 21.73 24.38 -17.03
C THR A 285 22.41 24.10 -15.69
N PRO A 286 23.72 24.36 -15.52
CA PRO A 286 24.40 24.13 -14.25
C PRO A 286 23.76 24.87 -13.06
N GLU A 287 23.10 25.99 -13.32
CA GLU A 287 22.44 26.83 -12.31
C GLU A 287 21.14 26.19 -11.78
N GLU A 288 20.32 25.59 -12.65
CA GLU A 288 19.06 24.94 -12.25
C GLU A 288 19.27 23.51 -11.73
N TYR A 289 20.34 22.85 -12.18
CA TYR A 289 20.63 21.44 -11.89
C TYR A 289 21.97 21.31 -11.15
N PRO A 290 22.04 21.72 -9.87
CA PRO A 290 23.27 21.68 -9.11
C PRO A 290 23.77 20.24 -8.97
N LYS A 291 25.09 20.05 -9.05
CA LYS A 291 25.73 18.77 -8.75
C LYS A 291 25.68 18.45 -7.26
N TYR A 292 25.74 17.17 -6.92
CA TYR A 292 25.99 16.76 -5.53
C TYR A 292 27.44 17.03 -5.14
N ASP A 293 27.65 17.42 -3.89
CA ASP A 293 28.97 17.72 -3.32
C ASP A 293 29.81 16.44 -3.16
N ASN A 294 29.15 15.29 -2.97
CA ASN A 294 29.78 14.00 -2.66
C ASN A 294 29.46 12.88 -3.67
N TYR A 295 28.99 13.23 -4.87
CA TYR A 295 28.70 12.27 -5.94
C TYR A 295 28.63 12.96 -7.31
N ASP A 296 29.19 12.37 -8.37
CA ASP A 296 29.11 12.96 -9.72
C ASP A 296 27.76 12.68 -10.39
N ALA A 297 26.72 13.36 -9.88
CA ALA A 297 25.37 13.39 -10.44
C ALA A 297 24.75 14.77 -10.21
N ILE A 298 23.74 15.12 -11.00
CA ILE A 298 22.94 16.34 -10.80
C ILE A 298 21.74 16.06 -9.90
N ASN A 299 21.33 17.02 -9.08
CA ASN A 299 20.08 16.95 -8.33
C ASN A 299 18.91 17.44 -9.18
N ILE A 300 17.84 16.67 -9.17
CA ILE A 300 16.58 17.00 -9.83
C ILE A 300 15.48 17.03 -8.76
N ASP A 301 14.89 18.20 -8.55
CA ASP A 301 13.91 18.37 -7.48
C ASP A 301 12.56 17.72 -7.80
N LYS A 302 12.16 17.71 -9.07
CA LYS A 302 10.89 17.14 -9.54
C LYS A 302 11.12 16.28 -10.77
N THR A 303 10.42 15.15 -10.87
CA THR A 303 10.46 14.27 -12.05
C THR A 303 10.16 15.01 -13.36
N ALA A 304 9.26 16.00 -13.34
CA ALA A 304 8.92 16.80 -14.52
C ALA A 304 10.06 17.71 -14.99
N ASP A 305 11.08 17.92 -14.15
CA ASP A 305 12.23 18.75 -14.46
C ASP A 305 13.40 17.91 -15.00
N ILE A 306 13.23 16.62 -15.30
CA ILE A 306 14.29 15.83 -15.93
C ILE A 306 14.68 16.50 -17.27
N PRO A 307 15.95 16.89 -17.47
CA PRO A 307 16.38 17.58 -18.68
C PRO A 307 16.50 16.58 -19.84
N LYS A 308 16.05 16.97 -21.04
CA LYS A 308 16.04 16.12 -22.24
C LYS A 308 17.44 15.87 -22.80
N ASP A 309 18.35 16.83 -22.63
CA ASP A 309 19.69 16.93 -23.20
C ASP A 309 20.83 16.49 -22.25
N TYR A 310 20.50 15.99 -21.05
CA TYR A 310 21.48 15.44 -20.10
C TYR A 310 21.47 13.91 -20.10
N ASN A 311 22.64 13.29 -20.24
CA ASN A 311 22.85 11.83 -20.25
C ASN A 311 23.68 11.30 -19.07
N GLY A 312 24.09 12.18 -18.15
CA GLY A 312 24.82 11.80 -16.94
C GLY A 312 23.92 11.20 -15.86
N LEU A 313 24.49 10.97 -14.68
CA LEU A 313 23.75 10.49 -13.52
C LEU A 313 22.87 11.59 -12.93
N MET A 314 21.65 11.21 -12.55
CA MET A 314 20.63 12.15 -12.06
C MET A 314 20.03 11.63 -10.76
N GLY A 315 20.02 12.46 -9.72
CA GLY A 315 19.30 12.17 -8.47
C GLY A 315 17.88 12.73 -8.51
N VAL A 316 16.90 11.83 -8.59
CA VAL A 316 15.46 12.14 -8.70
C VAL A 316 14.73 11.86 -7.38
N PRO A 317 13.58 12.49 -7.09
CA PRO A 317 12.78 12.16 -5.91
C PRO A 317 12.28 10.71 -5.95
N ILE A 318 11.99 10.09 -4.79
CA ILE A 318 11.44 8.72 -4.74
C ILE A 318 10.11 8.55 -5.51
N THR A 319 9.34 9.63 -5.65
CA THR A 319 8.09 9.66 -6.43
C THR A 319 8.33 9.57 -7.93
N PHE A 320 9.57 9.63 -8.41
CA PHE A 320 9.92 9.25 -9.77
C PHE A 320 9.44 7.85 -10.13
N LEU A 321 9.40 6.94 -9.15
CA LEU A 321 8.91 5.58 -9.37
C LEU A 321 7.44 5.48 -9.80
N ASP A 322 6.63 6.54 -9.62
CA ASP A 322 5.28 6.61 -10.20
C ASP A 322 5.32 6.70 -11.75
N LYS A 323 6.47 7.04 -12.34
CA LYS A 323 6.70 7.20 -13.79
C LYS A 323 7.92 6.42 -14.28
N TYR A 324 8.40 5.46 -13.48
CA TYR A 324 9.60 4.73 -13.81
C TYR A 324 9.30 3.66 -14.85
N ASN A 325 9.90 3.85 -16.01
CA ASN A 325 9.95 2.88 -17.08
C ASN A 325 11.36 2.24 -17.11
N PRO A 326 11.49 0.92 -16.88
CA PRO A 326 12.77 0.24 -16.85
C PRO A 326 13.43 0.10 -18.23
N GLU A 327 12.71 0.27 -19.33
CA GLU A 327 13.27 0.33 -20.69
C GLU A 327 13.97 1.68 -20.95
N GLN A 328 13.49 2.76 -20.34
CA GLN A 328 13.99 4.12 -20.55
C GLN A 328 15.07 4.56 -19.54
N PHE A 329 14.98 4.09 -18.30
CA PHE A 329 15.89 4.48 -17.23
C PHE A 329 16.50 3.27 -16.52
N GLU A 330 17.73 3.43 -16.04
CA GLU A 330 18.42 2.49 -15.16
C GLU A 330 18.49 3.07 -13.74
N ILE A 331 18.11 2.29 -12.73
CA ILE A 331 18.30 2.64 -11.31
C ILE A 331 19.70 2.22 -10.86
N ILE A 332 20.54 3.20 -10.53
CA ILE A 332 21.95 3.00 -10.17
C ILE A 332 22.11 2.73 -8.67
N LYS A 333 21.65 3.65 -7.83
CA LYS A 333 21.76 3.54 -6.36
C LYS A 333 20.72 4.40 -5.64
N PHE A 334 20.64 4.22 -4.33
CA PHE A 334 19.76 5.00 -3.46
C PHE A 334 20.57 5.86 -2.50
N ARG A 335 20.20 7.15 -2.42
CA ARG A 335 20.50 8.15 -1.38
C ARG A 335 21.95 8.42 -0.96
N LYS A 336 22.92 7.58 -1.31
CA LYS A 336 24.30 7.64 -0.82
C LYS A 336 25.27 8.19 -1.87
N GLY A 337 26.22 9.02 -1.43
CA GLY A 337 27.36 9.46 -2.24
C GLY A 337 28.47 8.40 -2.29
N ASP A 338 29.66 8.81 -2.74
CA ASP A 338 30.86 7.95 -2.80
C ASP A 338 31.49 7.72 -1.41
N ASP A 339 31.16 8.57 -0.45
CA ASP A 339 31.63 8.51 0.94
C ASP A 339 30.67 7.74 1.87
N ASP A 340 29.70 7.01 1.31
CA ASP A 340 28.61 6.30 2.01
C ASP A 340 27.71 7.19 2.89
N LYS A 341 27.86 8.51 2.82
CA LYS A 341 26.96 9.48 3.46
C LYS A 341 25.80 9.80 2.55
N ASP A 342 24.74 10.33 3.15
CA ASP A 342 23.61 10.79 2.36
C ASP A 342 24.05 11.90 1.39
N LEU A 343 23.47 11.91 0.19
CA LEU A 343 23.78 12.90 -0.85
C LEU A 343 23.63 14.32 -0.32
N ILE A 344 24.55 15.20 -0.72
CA ILE A 344 24.59 16.60 -0.27
C ILE A 344 24.56 17.50 -1.50
N VAL A 345 23.74 18.54 -1.47
CA VAL A 345 23.71 19.59 -2.50
C VAL A 345 23.93 20.92 -1.79
N ASN A 346 24.99 21.64 -2.13
CA ASN A 346 25.29 22.95 -1.56
C ASN A 346 25.30 22.93 -0.01
N GLY A 347 25.91 21.89 0.58
CA GLY A 347 25.99 21.69 2.02
C GLY A 347 24.69 21.25 2.71
N LYS A 348 23.63 20.94 1.96
CA LYS A 348 22.33 20.51 2.51
C LYS A 348 21.97 19.09 2.08
N PHE A 349 21.31 18.37 2.98
CA PHE A 349 20.73 17.06 2.69
C PHE A 349 19.35 17.25 2.04
N PRO A 350 19.17 16.92 0.74
CA PRO A 350 17.84 16.84 0.16
C PRO A 350 17.10 15.66 0.77
N TYR A 351 15.77 15.62 0.60
CA TYR A 351 15.02 14.41 0.87
C TYR A 351 15.56 13.26 -0.01
N PHE A 352 15.39 12.01 0.42
CA PHE A 352 16.01 10.85 -0.23
C PHE A 352 15.83 10.84 -1.76
N ARG A 353 16.95 10.60 -2.45
CA ARG A 353 17.06 10.58 -3.91
C ARG A 353 17.37 9.19 -4.43
N ILE A 354 16.80 8.87 -5.60
CA ILE A 354 17.17 7.70 -6.40
C ILE A 354 18.11 8.21 -7.48
N ILE A 355 19.28 7.61 -7.60
CA ILE A 355 20.19 7.90 -8.72
C ILE A 355 19.75 7.06 -9.90
N ILE A 356 19.46 7.71 -11.01
CA ILE A 356 19.08 7.10 -12.28
C ILE A 356 20.01 7.54 -13.41
N LYS A 357 19.98 6.80 -14.51
CA LYS A 357 20.61 7.14 -15.78
C LYS A 357 19.63 6.83 -16.91
N LYS A 358 19.62 7.64 -17.98
CA LYS A 358 18.91 7.28 -19.22
C LYS A 358 19.64 6.11 -19.90
N LYS A 359 18.86 5.20 -20.49
CA LYS A 359 19.39 4.07 -21.27
C LYS A 359 19.70 4.46 -22.71
#